data_AF-A0A7S2JI87-F1
#
_entry.id   AF-A0A7S2JI87-F1
#
_cell.length_a   1.000
_cell.length_b   1.000
_cell.length_c   1.000
_cell.angle_alpha   90.00
_cell.angle_beta   90.00
_cell.angle_gamma   90.00
#
_symmetry.space_group_name_H-M   'P 1'
#
loop_
_entity.id
_entity.type
_entity.pdbx_description
1 polymer ?
#
loop_
_entity_poly.entity_id
_entity_poly.type
_entity_poly.pdbx_seq_one_letter_code
_entity_poly.pdbx_strand_id
1 'polypeptide(L)'
;AVAREIATCAATSAAHDTRDDETLHTARPERFRYVELFAGIGGFRLALDDLGGRCCLASEIDPAAAATYIANLNEGRGGNIVAGDITEVGNSELPEHDLLVGGFPCQPFSATGEQRGLEDERGNLFL
;
A
#
# COMPACT_ATOMS: atom_id res chain seq x y z
N ALA A 1 16.98 11.65 3.11
CA ALA A 1 16.62 12.56 1.99
C ALA A 1 15.40 12.02 1.24
N VAL A 2 14.32 11.75 1.98
CA VAL A 2 13.09 11.09 1.51
C VAL A 2 11.98 12.11 1.18
N ALA A 3 12.16 13.37 1.57
CA ALA A 3 11.17 14.45 1.45
C ALA A 3 10.99 15.04 0.02
N ARG A 4 11.41 14.33 -1.05
CA ARG A 4 11.33 14.84 -2.43
C ARG A 4 10.74 13.81 -3.37
N GLU A 5 9.47 13.48 -3.18
CA GLU A 5 8.47 13.15 -4.23
C GLU A 5 7.22 12.49 -3.62
N ILE A 6 6.63 13.10 -2.58
CA ILE A 6 5.26 12.74 -2.20
C ILE A 6 4.32 13.51 -3.12
N ALA A 7 4.08 12.97 -4.33
CA ALA A 7 3.11 13.52 -5.25
C ALA A 7 1.70 13.41 -4.63
N THR A 8 1.02 14.56 -4.52
CA THR A 8 -0.30 14.66 -3.91
C THR A 8 -1.31 13.82 -4.69
N CYS A 9 -1.99 12.92 -3.99
CA CYS A 9 -3.11 12.15 -4.53
C CYS A 9 -4.29 13.10 -4.84
N ALA A 10 -4.31 13.71 -6.02
CA ALA A 10 -5.43 14.57 -6.46
C ALA A 10 -6.57 13.71 -7.03
N ALA A 11 -7.81 14.07 -6.69
CA ALA A 11 -9.03 13.40 -7.13
C ALA A 11 -9.48 13.89 -8.51
N THR A 12 -9.80 12.97 -9.42
CA THR A 12 -10.54 13.27 -10.66
C THR A 12 -11.84 12.48 -10.64
N SER A 13 -12.97 13.17 -10.53
CA SER A 13 -14.30 12.57 -10.64
C SER A 13 -14.80 12.62 -12.08
N ALA A 14 -15.39 11.51 -12.55
CA ALA A 14 -16.40 11.52 -13.61
C ALA A 14 -17.23 10.22 -13.55
N ALA A 15 -18.55 10.35 -13.68
CA ALA A 15 -19.53 9.27 -13.71
C ALA A 15 -20.17 9.20 -15.11
N HIS A 16 -20.46 7.99 -15.63
CA HIS A 16 -21.74 7.63 -16.27
C HIS A 16 -21.79 6.13 -16.65
N ASP A 17 -22.95 5.50 -16.43
CA ASP A 17 -23.33 4.10 -16.67
C ASP A 17 -23.66 3.85 -18.16
N THR A 18 -23.09 2.80 -18.76
CA THR A 18 -23.81 1.88 -19.67
C THR A 18 -23.08 0.54 -19.75
N ARG A 19 -23.88 -0.54 -19.76
CA ARG A 19 -23.52 -1.95 -19.83
C ARG A 19 -22.79 -2.29 -21.13
N ASP A 20 -21.63 -2.95 -21.05
CA ASP A 20 -21.07 -3.90 -22.04
C ASP A 20 -19.94 -4.74 -21.40
N ASP A 21 -19.95 -6.05 -21.69
CA ASP A 21 -19.27 -7.17 -21.00
C ASP A 21 -17.82 -7.46 -21.46
N GLU A 22 -17.04 -6.46 -21.92
CA GLU A 22 -15.67 -6.71 -22.41
C GLU A 22 -14.67 -5.54 -22.23
N THR A 23 -14.60 -4.96 -21.03
CA THR A 23 -13.49 -4.03 -20.69
C THR A 23 -13.08 -4.18 -19.22
N LEU A 24 -12.07 -5.02 -18.95
CA LEU A 24 -11.67 -5.42 -17.60
C LEU A 24 -10.95 -4.32 -16.79
N HIS A 25 -10.92 -3.05 -17.20
CA HIS A 25 -10.22 -1.98 -16.46
C HIS A 25 -10.79 -0.57 -16.69
N THR A 26 -12.11 -0.41 -16.77
CA THR A 26 -12.71 0.92 -16.57
C THR A 26 -12.78 1.22 -15.08
N ALA A 27 -12.03 2.25 -14.65
CA ALA A 27 -11.85 2.61 -13.24
C ALA A 27 -13.20 2.78 -12.53
N ARG A 28 -13.47 1.92 -11.55
CA ARG A 28 -14.61 2.09 -10.64
C ARG A 28 -14.45 3.42 -9.88
N PRO A 29 -15.53 4.14 -9.55
CA PRO A 29 -15.44 5.36 -8.79
C PRO A 29 -14.74 5.11 -7.45
N GLU A 30 -13.77 5.98 -7.10
CA GLU A 30 -13.02 5.92 -5.84
C GLU A 30 -13.99 5.99 -4.65
N ARG A 31 -13.96 4.99 -3.76
CA ARG A 31 -14.86 4.87 -2.59
C ARG A 31 -14.18 5.18 -1.27
N PHE A 32 -12.88 4.89 -1.17
CA PHE A 32 -12.05 5.14 0.00
C PHE A 32 -10.58 5.20 -0.41
N ARG A 33 -9.77 5.84 0.42
CA ARG A 33 -8.33 5.99 0.29
C ARG A 33 -7.63 5.16 1.35
N TYR A 34 -6.51 4.54 1.01
CA TYR A 34 -5.75 3.77 1.98
C TYR A 34 -4.23 3.93 1.86
N VAL A 35 -3.56 3.65 2.96
CA VAL A 35 -2.11 3.48 3.06
C VAL A 35 -1.81 2.02 3.38
N GLU A 36 -0.84 1.44 2.69
CA GLU A 36 -0.42 0.04 2.83
C GLU A 36 1.01 -0.04 3.38
N LEU A 37 1.16 -0.47 4.62
CA LEU A 37 2.45 -0.68 5.27
C LEU A 37 2.87 -2.15 5.13
N PHE A 38 4.17 -2.42 5.04
CA PHE A 38 4.69 -3.78 4.81
C PHE A 38 4.02 -4.41 3.57
N ALA A 39 4.03 -3.66 2.47
CA ALA A 39 3.22 -3.95 1.29
C ALA A 39 3.61 -5.27 0.60
N GLY A 40 4.85 -5.72 0.79
CA GLY A 40 5.40 -6.88 0.10
C GLY A 40 5.22 -6.73 -1.40
N ILE A 41 4.56 -7.73 -2.01
CA ILE A 41 4.25 -7.74 -3.45
C ILE A 41 2.86 -7.17 -3.78
N GLY A 42 2.13 -6.61 -2.80
CA GLY A 42 0.86 -5.90 -3.00
C GLY A 42 -0.40 -6.76 -2.92
N GLY A 43 -0.44 -7.66 -1.93
CA GLY A 43 -1.62 -8.51 -1.68
C GLY A 43 -2.85 -7.69 -1.26
N PHE A 44 -2.70 -6.71 -0.35
CA PHE A 44 -3.81 -5.84 0.02
C PHE A 44 -4.21 -4.94 -1.14
N ARG A 45 -3.23 -4.42 -1.89
CA ARG A 45 -3.48 -3.60 -3.08
C ARG A 45 -4.49 -4.23 -4.04
N LEU A 46 -4.26 -5.48 -4.44
CA LEU A 46 -5.16 -6.20 -5.35
C LEU A 46 -6.59 -6.28 -4.81
N ALA A 47 -6.76 -6.65 -3.53
CA ALA A 47 -8.08 -6.79 -2.94
C ALA A 47 -8.80 -5.45 -2.74
N LEU A 48 -8.08 -4.41 -2.30
CA LEU A 48 -8.68 -3.12 -1.98
C LEU A 48 -9.02 -2.32 -3.24
N ASP A 49 -8.20 -2.39 -4.29
CA ASP A 49 -8.50 -1.78 -5.58
C ASP A 49 -9.79 -2.34 -6.18
N ASP A 50 -9.96 -3.67 -6.14
CA ASP A 50 -11.17 -4.33 -6.63
C ASP A 50 -12.43 -3.88 -5.86
N LEU A 51 -12.28 -3.46 -4.60
CA LEU A 51 -13.37 -2.91 -3.77
C LEU A 51 -13.64 -1.41 -4.02
N GLY A 52 -12.87 -0.77 -4.90
CA GLY A 52 -12.94 0.67 -5.22
C GLY A 52 -12.06 1.53 -4.32
N GLY A 53 -11.05 0.93 -3.69
CA GLY A 53 -10.05 1.65 -2.91
C GLY A 53 -9.00 2.30 -3.80
N ARG A 54 -8.41 3.39 -3.33
CA ARG A 54 -7.23 4.01 -3.93
C ARG A 54 -6.06 4.01 -2.95
N CYS A 55 -4.99 3.32 -3.32
CA CYS A 55 -3.74 3.37 -2.57
C CYS A 55 -3.09 4.73 -2.75
N CYS A 56 -2.82 5.41 -1.63
CA CYS A 56 -2.17 6.71 -1.61
C CYS A 56 -0.66 6.60 -1.35
N LEU A 57 -0.25 5.60 -0.57
CA LEU A 57 1.13 5.29 -0.25
C LEU A 57 1.22 3.79 0.07
N ALA A 58 2.26 3.14 -0.45
CA ALA A 58 2.70 1.83 0.00
C ALA A 58 4.09 1.96 0.62
N SER A 59 4.42 1.17 1.64
CA SER A 59 5.76 1.10 2.22
C SER A 59 6.28 -0.33 2.17
N GLU A 60 7.45 -0.52 1.56
CA GLU A 60 8.13 -1.81 1.47
C GLU A 60 9.65 -1.59 1.51
N ILE A 61 10.31 -2.26 2.46
CA ILE A 61 11.75 -2.12 2.70
C ILE A 61 12.59 -3.03 1.81
N ASP A 62 12.06 -4.19 1.40
CA ASP A 62 12.74 -5.13 0.53
C ASP A 62 12.71 -4.64 -0.94
N PRO A 63 13.87 -4.37 -1.57
CA PRO A 63 13.90 -3.82 -2.92
C PRO A 63 13.32 -4.75 -3.98
N ALA A 64 13.39 -6.08 -3.79
CA ALA A 64 12.89 -7.04 -4.77
C ALA A 64 11.35 -7.15 -4.70
N ALA A 65 10.78 -7.14 -3.50
CA ALA A 65 9.34 -7.05 -3.27
C ALA A 65 8.79 -5.72 -3.82
N ALA A 66 9.45 -4.59 -3.51
CA ALA A 66 9.08 -3.27 -4.02
C ALA A 66 9.13 -3.22 -5.56
N ALA A 67 10.18 -3.76 -6.19
CA ALA A 67 10.27 -3.83 -7.65
C ALA A 67 9.13 -4.66 -8.25
N THR A 68 8.79 -5.79 -7.61
CA THR A 68 7.67 -6.64 -8.01
C THR A 68 6.34 -5.90 -7.88
N TYR A 69 6.12 -5.21 -6.75
CA TYR A 69 4.94 -4.39 -6.51
C TYR A 69 4.78 -3.34 -7.63
N ILE A 70 5.83 -2.56 -7.90
CA ILE A 70 5.82 -1.48 -8.90
C ILE A 70 5.51 -2.05 -10.29
N ALA A 71 6.21 -3.11 -10.69
CA ALA A 71 6.06 -3.72 -12.02
C ALA A 71 4.64 -4.24 -12.30
N ASN A 72 3.90 -4.63 -11.26
CA ASN A 72 2.56 -5.21 -11.43
C ASN A 72 1.42 -4.23 -11.13
N LEU A 73 1.66 -3.20 -10.31
CA LEU A 73 0.58 -2.43 -9.68
C LEU A 73 0.68 -0.91 -9.89
N ASN A 74 1.83 -0.36 -10.26
CA ASN A 74 1.96 1.10 -10.44
C ASN A 74 1.47 1.57 -11.81
N GLU A 75 1.62 0.75 -12.86
CA GLU A 75 1.14 1.11 -14.20
C GLU A 75 -0.37 0.86 -14.32
N GLY A 76 -1.13 1.89 -14.73
CA GLY A 76 -2.57 1.78 -15.00
C GLY A 76 -3.53 1.84 -13.81
N ARG A 77 -3.03 1.78 -12.56
CA ARG A 77 -3.86 1.81 -11.33
C ARG A 77 -3.67 3.06 -10.47
N GLY A 78 -3.33 4.18 -11.12
CA GLY A 78 -3.30 5.50 -10.47
C GLY A 78 -2.01 5.85 -9.71
N GLY A 79 -0.93 5.08 -9.88
CA GLY A 79 0.44 5.39 -9.44
C GLY A 79 0.57 5.80 -7.96
N ASN A 80 1.00 4.89 -7.10
CA ASN A 80 1.28 5.18 -5.70
C ASN A 80 2.80 5.22 -5.42
N ILE A 81 3.17 5.99 -4.41
CA ILE A 81 4.54 6.06 -3.91
C ILE A 81 4.82 4.77 -3.15
N VAL A 82 5.94 4.12 -3.47
CA VAL A 82 6.50 3.04 -2.66
C VAL A 82 7.61 3.64 -1.80
N ALA A 83 7.27 3.95 -0.55
CA ALA A 83 8.23 4.36 0.47
C ALA A 83 9.06 3.15 0.91
N GLY A 84 10.30 3.39 1.36
CA GLY A 84 11.17 2.35 1.90
C GLY A 84 10.80 1.94 3.32
N ASP A 85 11.78 1.96 4.21
CA ASP A 85 11.59 1.68 5.64
C ASP A 85 10.54 2.60 6.27
N ILE A 86 9.47 2.00 6.82
CA ILE A 86 8.37 2.73 7.45
C ILE A 86 8.81 3.50 8.70
N THR A 87 9.87 3.08 9.38
CA THR A 87 10.40 3.77 10.57
C THR A 87 11.03 5.12 10.23
N GLU A 88 11.36 5.35 8.96
CA GLU A 88 11.87 6.63 8.46
C GLU A 88 10.77 7.57 7.93
N VAL A 89 9.52 7.10 7.82
CA VAL A 89 8.39 7.91 7.34
C VAL A 89 7.69 8.57 8.52
N GLY A 90 7.78 9.89 8.61
CA GLY A 90 7.12 10.66 9.65
C GLY A 90 5.60 10.71 9.47
N ASN A 91 4.86 10.88 10.58
CA ASN A 91 3.39 11.00 10.54
C ASN A 91 2.89 12.12 9.61
N SER A 92 3.65 13.21 9.45
CA SER A 92 3.31 14.31 8.54
C SER A 92 3.50 13.96 7.05
N GLU A 93 4.23 12.88 6.75
CA GLU A 93 4.47 12.41 5.39
C GLU A 93 3.40 11.42 4.93
N LEU A 94 2.59 10.87 5.86
CA LEU A 94 1.45 10.03 5.51
C LEU A 94 0.35 10.87 4.84
N PRO A 95 -0.08 10.54 3.60
CA PRO A 95 -1.21 11.20 2.96
C PRO A 95 -2.50 11.00 3.77
N GLU A 96 -3.47 11.89 3.62
CA GLU A 96 -4.81 11.67 4.14
C GLU A 96 -5.39 10.35 3.59
N HIS A 97 -5.95 9.53 4.48
CA HIS A 97 -6.46 8.20 4.17
C HIS A 97 -7.59 7.81 5.13
N ASP A 98 -8.49 6.96 4.64
CA ASP A 98 -9.61 6.42 5.42
C ASP A 98 -9.22 5.10 6.11
N LEU A 99 -8.27 4.37 5.53
CA LEU A 99 -7.85 3.06 5.99
C LEU A 99 -6.31 2.93 6.01
N LEU A 100 -5.77 2.43 7.11
CA LEU A 100 -4.39 2.00 7.21
C LEU A 100 -4.37 0.47 7.25
N VAL A 101 -3.66 -0.17 6.34
CA VAL A 101 -3.47 -1.63 6.32
C VAL A 101 -2.00 -1.97 6.43
N GLY A 102 -1.68 -3.13 6.99
CA GLY A 102 -0.33 -3.66 6.90
C GLY A 102 -0.17 -5.06 7.45
N GLY A 103 0.60 -5.87 6.72
CA GLY A 103 0.98 -7.22 7.10
C GLY A 103 2.32 -7.22 7.82
N PHE A 104 2.34 -6.78 9.08
CA PHE A 104 3.60 -6.63 9.83
C PHE A 104 4.37 -7.95 9.93
N PRO A 105 5.71 -7.90 10.06
CA PRO A 105 6.56 -9.09 10.13
C PRO A 105 6.13 -10.07 11.25
N CYS A 106 5.76 -11.29 10.87
CA CYS A 106 5.25 -12.29 11.81
C CYS A 106 6.33 -13.20 12.43
N GLN A 107 7.58 -13.13 11.94
CA GLN A 107 8.69 -14.00 12.37
C GLN A 107 8.93 -13.97 13.89
N PRO A 108 8.82 -12.82 14.59
CA PRO A 108 8.97 -12.76 16.03
C PRO A 108 7.86 -13.47 16.83
N PHE A 109 6.71 -13.75 16.19
CA PHE A 109 5.51 -14.28 16.84
C PHE A 109 5.14 -15.69 16.34
N SER A 110 5.65 -16.12 15.18
CA SER A 110 5.34 -17.42 14.58
C SER A 110 5.91 -18.59 15.39
N ALA A 111 5.15 -19.68 15.48
CA ALA A 111 5.58 -20.94 16.10
C ALA A 111 6.81 -21.58 15.43
N THR A 112 7.13 -21.18 14.20
CA THR A 112 8.33 -21.63 13.46
C THR A 112 9.52 -20.67 13.60
N GLY A 113 9.38 -19.58 14.35
CA GLY A 113 10.45 -18.62 14.64
C GLY A 113 10.99 -18.76 16.06
N GLU A 114 11.90 -17.88 16.44
CA GLU A 114 12.51 -17.84 17.79
C GLU A 114 11.53 -17.33 18.88
N GLN A 115 10.32 -16.91 18.49
CA GLN A 115 9.24 -16.44 19.38
C GLN A 115 9.66 -15.34 20.36
N ARG A 116 10.61 -14.49 19.94
CA ARG A 116 11.17 -13.40 20.76
C ARG A 116 10.22 -12.21 20.93
N GLY A 117 9.07 -12.22 20.24
CA GLY A 117 8.03 -11.21 20.38
C GLY A 117 8.57 -9.79 20.19
N LEU A 118 8.27 -8.89 21.13
CA LEU A 118 8.71 -7.48 21.12
C LEU A 118 10.21 -7.29 21.42
N GLU A 119 10.90 -8.32 21.89
CA GLU A 119 12.36 -8.27 22.09
C GLU A 119 13.14 -8.46 20.79
N ASP A 120 12.46 -8.84 19.69
CA ASP A 120 13.00 -8.81 18.34
C ASP A 120 12.79 -7.41 17.75
N GLU A 121 13.80 -6.86 17.07
CA GLU A 121 13.71 -5.55 16.42
C GLU A 121 12.54 -5.48 15.43
N ARG A 122 12.19 -6.60 14.79
CA ARG A 122 11.06 -6.70 13.86
C ARG A 122 9.71 -6.80 14.58
N GLY A 123 9.70 -7.14 15.86
CA GLY A 123 8.49 -7.27 16.68
C GLY A 123 7.94 -5.93 17.15
N ASN A 124 8.80 -4.91 17.22
CA ASN A 124 8.41 -3.56 17.63
C ASN A 124 7.73 -2.75 16.52
N LEU A 125 7.69 -3.26 15.28
CA LEU A 125 7.06 -2.60 14.14
C LEU A 125 5.52 -2.54 14.22
N PHE A 126 4.92 -3.13 15.25
CA PHE A 126 3.50 -2.99 15.59
C PHE A 126 3.19 -1.76 16.46
N LEU A 127 4.19 -1.23 17.19
CA LEU A 127 4.03 -0.17 18.19
C LEU A 127 4.28 1.22 17.61
#